data_AF-A0A2T0W400-F1
#
_entry.id   AF-A0A2T0W400-F1
#
_cell.length_a   1.000
_cell.length_b   1.000
_cell.length_c   1.000
_cell.angle_alpha   90.00
_cell.angle_beta   90.00
_cell.angle_gamma   90.00
#
_symmetry.space_group_name_H-M   'P 1'
#
loop_
_entity.id
_entity.type
_entity.pdbx_description
1 polymer ?
#
loop_
_entity_poly.entity_id
_entity_poly.type
_entity_poly.pdbx_seq_one_letter_code
_entity_poly.pdbx_strand_id
1 'polypeptide(L)'
;MWISIIISFILIMLVFFTYYRVSKAKWYASEHHNYDLAKLSKILSNFSKLFSYNGEQLPYGRAHGFFKSFVSEDRRVDYYGYEPVRSKALEEFKEYGVLLTSDGVLLKKQKHERENGQELFVSFKGIWKVKHYLSNLVIYYYDTSHINFNLKGFVSEENKALNAKNMQQFLQELIDCGYTRDLYKEDNYLEELYSLINKSKPE
;
A
#
# COMPACT_ATOMS: atom_id res chain seq x y z
N MET A 1 -18.92 0.10 41.73
CA MET A 1 -18.49 1.09 40.70
C MET A 1 -17.56 0.46 39.65
N TRP A 2 -16.45 -0.17 40.04
CA TRP A 2 -15.49 -0.79 39.13
C TRP A 2 -16.05 -1.89 38.21
N ILE A 3 -16.94 -2.74 38.72
CA ILE A 3 -17.57 -3.82 37.91
C ILE A 3 -18.38 -3.25 36.74
N SER A 4 -19.13 -2.16 36.95
CA SER A 4 -19.90 -1.51 35.88
C SER A 4 -19.00 -0.90 34.80
N ILE A 5 -17.86 -0.33 35.20
CA ILE A 5 -16.84 0.21 34.28
C ILE A 5 -16.23 -0.91 33.44
N ILE A 6 -15.89 -2.04 34.06
CA ILE A 6 -15.32 -3.21 33.37
C ILE A 6 -16.32 -3.80 32.37
N ILE A 7 -17.58 -3.95 32.77
CA ILE A 7 -18.65 -4.45 31.89
C ILE A 7 -18.84 -3.52 30.69
N SER A 8 -18.89 -2.20 30.92
CA SER A 8 -19.00 -1.21 29.85
C SER A 8 -17.82 -1.29 28.87
N PHE A 9 -16.60 -1.42 29.38
CA PHE A 9 -15.40 -1.57 28.55
C PHE A 9 -15.45 -2.85 27.70
N ILE A 10 -15.85 -3.98 28.27
CA ILE A 10 -16.01 -5.25 27.55
C ILE A 10 -17.06 -5.12 26.45
N LEU A 11 -18.19 -4.48 26.74
CA LEU A 11 -19.26 -4.28 25.75
C LEU A 11 -18.78 -3.44 24.57
N ILE A 12 -18.04 -2.36 24.84
CA ILE A 12 -17.41 -1.52 23.82
C ILE A 12 -16.44 -2.35 22.97
N MET A 13 -15.57 -3.15 23.59
CA MET A 13 -14.64 -4.03 22.89
C MET A 13 -15.38 -5.05 21.99
N LEU A 14 -16.47 -5.65 22.47
CA LEU A 14 -17.28 -6.58 21.68
C LEU A 14 -17.92 -5.89 20.47
N VAL A 15 -18.47 -4.68 20.64
CA VAL A 15 -19.04 -3.89 19.53
C VAL A 15 -17.97 -3.55 18.49
N PHE A 16 -16.78 -3.15 18.92
CA PHE A 16 -15.68 -2.90 17.99
C PHE A 16 -15.25 -4.16 17.23
N PHE A 17 -15.19 -5.31 17.93
CA PHE A 17 -14.81 -6.58 17.34
C PHE A 17 -15.84 -7.07 16.32
N THR A 18 -17.13 -7.01 16.64
CA THR A 18 -18.21 -7.39 15.70
C THR A 18 -18.24 -6.47 14.49
N TYR A 19 -18.14 -5.15 14.70
CA TYR A 19 -18.04 -4.18 13.62
C TYR A 19 -16.86 -4.46 12.69
N TYR A 20 -15.69 -4.78 13.25
CA TYR A 20 -14.49 -5.14 12.49
C TYR A 20 -14.72 -6.39 11.63
N ARG A 21 -15.23 -7.48 12.23
CA ARG A 21 -15.49 -8.74 11.49
C ARG A 21 -16.53 -8.55 10.39
N VAL A 22 -17.60 -7.83 10.66
CA VAL A 22 -18.66 -7.56 9.67
C VAL A 22 -18.12 -6.71 8.52
N SER A 23 -17.36 -5.65 8.81
CA SER A 23 -16.77 -4.79 7.76
C SER A 23 -15.81 -5.56 6.86
N LYS A 24 -14.96 -6.40 7.46
CA LYS A 24 -14.07 -7.28 6.72
C LYS A 24 -14.84 -8.29 5.87
N ALA A 25 -15.84 -8.96 6.44
CA ALA A 25 -16.68 -9.90 5.70
C ALA A 25 -17.42 -9.23 4.52
N LYS A 26 -17.90 -7.99 4.71
CA LYS A 26 -18.51 -7.20 3.63
C LYS A 26 -17.54 -6.88 2.50
N TRP A 27 -16.29 -6.53 2.81
CA TRP A 27 -15.26 -6.31 1.80
C TRP A 27 -14.99 -7.59 1.00
N TYR A 28 -14.85 -8.74 1.68
CA TYR A 28 -14.63 -10.04 1.04
C TYR A 28 -15.79 -10.46 0.12
N ALA A 29 -17.01 -10.35 0.61
CA ALA A 29 -18.23 -10.75 -0.09
C ALA A 29 -18.70 -9.71 -1.12
N SER A 30 -18.08 -8.53 -1.17
CA SER A 30 -18.38 -7.55 -2.20
C SER A 30 -17.97 -8.13 -3.55
N GLU A 31 -18.96 -8.35 -4.43
CA GLU A 31 -18.75 -8.70 -5.84
C GLU A 31 -18.68 -7.45 -6.72
N HIS A 32 -18.87 -6.27 -6.13
CA HIS A 32 -18.88 -5.01 -6.87
C HIS A 32 -17.43 -4.62 -7.17
N HIS A 33 -17.04 -4.76 -8.43
CA HIS A 33 -15.89 -4.08 -9.02
C HIS A 33 -16.46 -2.95 -9.90
N ASN A 34 -16.12 -1.72 -9.56
CA ASN A 34 -16.61 -0.54 -10.25
C ASN A 34 -15.41 0.27 -10.74
N TYR A 35 -14.52 -0.38 -11.47
CA TYR A 35 -13.47 0.25 -12.25
C TYR A 35 -13.23 -0.54 -13.54
N ASP A 36 -12.83 0.19 -14.55
CA ASP A 36 -12.12 -0.32 -15.71
C ASP A 36 -10.67 0.19 -15.67
N LEU A 37 -9.86 -0.22 -16.63
CA LEU A 37 -8.47 0.24 -16.75
C LEU A 37 -8.36 1.77 -16.83
N ALA A 38 -9.33 2.43 -17.47
CA ALA A 38 -9.32 3.89 -17.61
C ALA A 38 -9.56 4.60 -16.27
N LYS A 39 -10.53 4.14 -15.48
CA LYS A 39 -10.84 4.67 -14.14
C LYS A 39 -9.70 4.38 -13.17
N LEU A 40 -9.13 3.17 -13.19
CA LEU A 40 -7.98 2.84 -12.35
C LEU A 40 -6.78 3.72 -12.70
N SER A 41 -6.44 3.84 -13.98
CA SER A 41 -5.37 4.71 -14.45
C SER A 41 -5.62 6.17 -14.05
N LYS A 42 -6.87 6.65 -14.08
CA LYS A 42 -7.24 7.98 -13.61
C LYS A 42 -7.04 8.16 -12.09
N ILE A 43 -7.39 7.18 -11.27
CA ILE A 43 -7.17 7.23 -9.81
C ILE A 43 -5.67 7.31 -9.53
N LEU A 44 -4.87 6.41 -10.12
CA LEU A 44 -3.42 6.36 -9.95
C LEU A 44 -2.74 7.64 -10.47
N SER A 45 -3.12 8.11 -11.66
CA SER A 45 -2.60 9.33 -12.27
C SER A 45 -2.99 10.60 -11.48
N ASN A 46 -4.19 10.65 -10.90
CA ASN A 46 -4.57 11.78 -10.07
C ASN A 46 -3.76 11.84 -8.78
N PHE A 47 -3.52 10.69 -8.14
CA PHE A 47 -2.66 10.63 -6.96
C PHE A 47 -1.20 10.91 -7.30
N SER A 48 -0.71 10.46 -8.46
CA SER A 48 0.67 10.67 -8.89
C SER A 48 1.03 12.14 -9.10
N LYS A 49 0.06 13.03 -9.34
CA LYS A 49 0.30 14.49 -9.43
C LYS A 49 0.86 15.10 -8.14
N LEU A 50 0.78 14.39 -7.01
CA LEU A 50 1.39 14.80 -5.74
C LEU A 50 2.89 14.48 -5.66
N PHE A 51 3.43 13.77 -6.64
CA PHE A 51 4.84 13.39 -6.74
C PHE A 51 5.58 14.38 -7.65
N SER A 52 6.86 14.63 -7.35
CA SER A 52 7.71 15.51 -8.15
C SER A 52 7.84 15.05 -9.60
N TYR A 53 7.87 13.74 -9.85
CA TYR A 53 7.88 13.17 -11.20
C TYR A 53 6.63 12.30 -11.40
N ASN A 54 5.88 12.58 -12.47
CA ASN A 54 4.68 11.83 -12.84
C ASN A 54 4.37 11.97 -14.33
N GLY A 55 3.55 11.06 -14.87
CA GLY A 55 3.17 11.07 -16.29
C GLY A 55 4.39 11.04 -17.21
N GLU A 56 4.41 11.94 -18.21
CA GLU A 56 5.51 12.03 -19.19
C GLU A 56 6.85 12.46 -18.59
N GLN A 57 6.84 13.09 -17.40
CA GLN A 57 8.06 13.54 -16.71
C GLN A 57 8.71 12.42 -15.89
N LEU A 58 8.09 11.24 -15.83
CA LEU A 58 8.57 10.14 -15.01
C LEU A 58 9.91 9.61 -15.55
N PRO A 59 11.00 9.61 -14.75
CA PRO A 59 12.29 9.09 -15.19
C PRO A 59 12.29 7.56 -15.13
N TYR A 60 11.69 6.91 -16.14
CA TYR A 60 11.44 5.46 -16.17
C TYR A 60 12.65 4.59 -15.81
N GLY A 61 13.85 4.91 -16.31
CA GLY A 61 15.06 4.15 -15.98
C GLY A 61 15.41 4.20 -14.49
N ARG A 62 15.27 5.37 -13.85
CA ARG A 62 15.53 5.54 -12.41
C ARG A 62 14.43 4.90 -11.57
N ALA A 63 13.17 5.09 -11.95
CA ALA A 63 12.02 4.47 -11.30
C ALA A 63 12.12 2.93 -11.36
N HIS A 64 12.49 2.37 -12.51
CA HIS A 64 12.71 0.94 -12.68
C HIS A 64 13.88 0.43 -11.82
N GLY A 65 15.01 1.15 -11.79
CA GLY A 65 16.14 0.82 -10.91
C GLY A 65 15.76 0.83 -9.44
N PHE A 66 14.95 1.80 -9.01
CA PHE A 66 14.40 1.86 -7.65
C PHE A 66 13.48 0.66 -7.38
N PHE A 67 12.57 0.33 -8.30
CA PHE A 67 11.68 -0.84 -8.17
C PHE A 67 12.46 -2.15 -8.02
N LYS A 68 13.48 -2.35 -8.86
CA LYS A 68 14.36 -3.53 -8.83
C LYS A 68 15.13 -3.69 -7.51
N SER A 69 15.28 -2.63 -6.71
CA SER A 69 15.89 -2.77 -5.39
C SER A 69 14.99 -3.46 -4.36
N PHE A 70 13.69 -3.60 -4.64
CA PHE A 70 12.70 -4.24 -3.75
C PHE A 70 12.26 -5.62 -4.25
N VAL A 71 12.22 -5.83 -5.56
CA VAL A 71 11.69 -7.04 -6.17
C VAL A 71 12.76 -7.64 -7.09
N SER A 72 13.22 -8.84 -6.76
CA SER A 72 14.21 -9.59 -7.54
C SER A 72 13.64 -10.16 -8.85
N GLU A 73 12.33 -10.38 -8.90
CA GLU A 73 11.62 -10.93 -10.06
C GLU A 73 11.37 -9.88 -11.14
N ASP A 74 11.29 -10.32 -12.40
CA ASP A 74 10.77 -9.51 -13.52
C ASP A 74 9.25 -9.42 -13.45
N ARG A 75 8.74 -8.66 -12.47
CA ARG A 75 7.35 -8.24 -12.46
C ARG A 75 7.14 -7.08 -13.41
N ARG A 76 6.13 -7.20 -14.27
CA ARG A 76 5.64 -6.11 -15.10
C ARG A 76 4.68 -5.28 -14.26
N VAL A 77 5.09 -4.07 -13.93
CA VAL A 77 4.27 -3.10 -13.22
C VAL A 77 4.36 -1.76 -13.94
N ASP A 78 3.26 -1.02 -13.89
CA ASP A 78 3.23 0.35 -14.42
C ASP A 78 3.69 1.33 -13.33
N TYR A 79 4.48 2.34 -13.73
CA TYR A 79 4.96 3.40 -12.85
C TYR A 79 4.13 4.66 -13.05
N TYR A 80 3.60 5.23 -11.95
CA TYR A 80 2.70 6.38 -12.03
C TYR A 80 3.32 7.65 -11.44
N GLY A 81 4.03 7.54 -10.32
CA GLY A 81 4.63 8.69 -9.63
C GLY A 81 5.92 8.32 -8.91
N TYR A 82 6.91 9.20 -8.96
CA TYR A 82 8.20 9.01 -8.31
C TYR A 82 8.65 10.27 -7.58
N GLU A 83 9.01 10.11 -6.31
CA GLU A 83 9.49 11.16 -5.42
C GLU A 83 10.88 10.73 -4.92
N PRO A 84 11.96 10.95 -5.70
CA PRO A 84 13.30 10.57 -5.31
C PRO A 84 13.84 11.52 -4.24
N VAL A 85 14.50 10.94 -3.24
CA VAL A 85 15.28 11.65 -2.24
C VAL A 85 16.73 11.22 -2.39
N ARG A 86 17.64 12.17 -2.63
CA ARG A 86 19.07 11.87 -2.78
C ARG A 86 19.65 11.35 -1.46
N SER A 87 20.62 10.43 -1.56
CA SER A 87 21.41 10.01 -0.40
C SER A 87 22.09 11.21 0.25
N LYS A 88 22.17 11.18 1.58
CA LYS A 88 23.00 12.11 2.36
C LYS A 88 24.49 11.84 2.21
N ALA A 89 24.87 10.63 1.83
CA ALA A 89 26.26 10.31 1.48
C ALA A 89 26.49 10.69 0.01
N LEU A 90 27.24 11.78 -0.21
CA LEU A 90 27.56 12.32 -1.54
C LEU A 90 28.25 11.29 -2.47
N GLU A 91 28.96 10.32 -1.89
CA GLU A 91 29.67 9.26 -2.60
C GLU A 91 28.74 8.11 -3.05
N GLU A 92 27.51 8.04 -2.50
CA GLU A 92 26.54 7.02 -2.88
C GLU A 92 25.58 7.53 -3.96
N PHE A 93 25.66 6.96 -5.17
CA PHE A 93 24.66 7.12 -6.22
C PHE A 93 23.38 6.30 -5.95
N LYS A 94 22.89 6.34 -4.71
CA LYS A 94 21.67 5.66 -4.28
C LYS A 94 20.53 6.65 -4.11
N GLU A 95 19.33 6.18 -4.45
CA GLU A 95 18.10 6.97 -4.30
C GLU A 95 17.21 6.35 -3.24
N TYR A 96 16.67 7.23 -2.41
CA TYR A 96 15.62 6.98 -1.44
C TYR A 96 14.32 7.60 -1.96
N GLY A 97 13.26 7.54 -1.17
CA GLY A 97 12.00 8.21 -1.48
C GLY A 97 10.84 7.26 -1.68
N VAL A 98 9.92 7.63 -2.56
CA VAL A 98 8.63 6.94 -2.77
C VAL A 98 8.39 6.69 -4.25
N LEU A 99 7.98 5.47 -4.59
CA LEU A 99 7.54 5.08 -5.93
C LEU A 99 6.12 4.51 -5.86
N LEU A 100 5.23 5.06 -6.69
CA LEU A 100 3.87 4.57 -6.90
C LEU A 100 3.81 3.69 -8.15
N THR A 101 3.31 2.47 -7.99
CA THR A 101 3.12 1.51 -9.08
C THR A 101 1.67 1.04 -9.19
N SER A 102 1.36 0.21 -10.19
CA SER A 102 0.08 -0.51 -10.29
C SER A 102 -0.20 -1.42 -9.09
N ASP A 103 0.84 -1.92 -8.43
CA ASP A 103 0.74 -3.01 -7.44
C ASP A 103 0.86 -2.53 -6.00
N GLY A 104 1.36 -1.31 -5.81
CA GLY A 104 1.58 -0.76 -4.48
C GLY A 104 2.43 0.49 -4.45
N VAL A 105 2.87 0.82 -3.24
CA VAL A 105 3.78 1.94 -2.97
C VAL A 105 5.08 1.38 -2.38
N LEU A 106 6.20 1.69 -3.01
CA LEU A 106 7.53 1.31 -2.57
C LEU A 106 8.20 2.50 -1.90
N LEU A 107 8.81 2.26 -0.75
CA LEU A 107 9.31 3.32 0.12
C LEU A 107 10.69 2.95 0.64
N LYS A 108 11.65 3.84 0.44
CA LYS A 108 13.01 3.68 0.92
C LYS A 108 13.42 4.92 1.68
N LYS A 109 13.82 4.78 2.94
CA LYS A 109 14.29 5.90 3.76
C LYS A 109 15.70 5.65 4.26
N GLN A 110 16.55 6.65 4.17
CA GLN A 110 17.86 6.59 4.79
C GLN A 110 17.73 6.80 6.31
N LYS A 111 18.28 5.86 7.10
CA LYS A 111 18.37 6.02 8.57
C LYS A 111 19.56 6.89 8.95
N HIS A 112 20.74 6.58 8.43
CA HIS A 112 21.99 7.31 8.62
C HIS A 112 22.81 7.36 7.32
N GLU A 113 23.80 8.26 7.24
CA GLU A 113 24.64 8.45 6.05
C GLU A 113 25.30 7.15 5.55
N ARG A 114 25.58 6.20 6.44
CA ARG A 114 26.30 4.95 6.12
C ARG A 114 25.51 3.67 6.36
N GLU A 115 24.23 3.75 6.72
CA GLU A 115 23.42 2.56 7.03
C GLU A 115 22.44 2.21 5.91
N ASN A 116 22.17 0.92 5.77
CA ASN A 116 21.08 0.41 4.94
C ASN A 116 19.76 1.08 5.36
N GLY A 117 19.05 1.58 4.35
CA GLY A 117 17.79 2.28 4.55
C GLY A 117 16.71 1.36 5.11
N GLN A 118 15.67 1.98 5.68
CA GLN A 118 14.42 1.29 5.91
C GLN A 118 13.66 1.18 4.59
N GLU A 119 13.38 -0.05 4.19
CA GLU A 119 12.58 -0.37 3.01
C GLU A 119 11.19 -0.86 3.45
N LEU A 120 10.16 -0.40 2.76
CA LEU A 120 8.78 -0.84 2.96
C LEU A 120 8.09 -0.92 1.60
N PHE A 121 7.50 -2.08 1.32
CA PHE A 121 6.56 -2.24 0.22
C PHE A 121 5.15 -2.38 0.77
N VAL A 122 4.27 -1.44 0.41
CA VAL A 122 2.86 -1.50 0.72
C VAL A 122 2.14 -1.99 -0.53
N SER A 123 1.88 -3.29 -0.60
CA SER A 123 1.07 -3.87 -1.67
C SER A 123 -0.39 -3.45 -1.53
N PHE A 124 -1.04 -3.08 -2.65
CA PHE A 124 -2.48 -2.82 -2.69
C PHE A 124 -3.31 -4.09 -2.50
N LYS A 125 -2.74 -5.25 -2.80
CA LYS A 125 -3.38 -6.55 -2.65
C LYS A 125 -3.88 -6.75 -1.23
N GLY A 126 -5.19 -6.98 -1.08
CA GLY A 126 -5.78 -7.42 0.18
C GLY A 126 -5.92 -6.32 1.23
N ILE A 127 -5.66 -5.06 0.89
CA ILE A 127 -6.00 -3.95 1.77
C ILE A 127 -7.53 -3.86 1.79
N TRP A 128 -8.13 -4.15 2.93
CA TRP A 128 -9.59 -4.07 3.11
C TRP A 128 -10.01 -2.83 3.90
N LYS A 129 -9.05 -2.16 4.55
CA LYS A 129 -9.29 -0.93 5.30
C LYS A 129 -8.01 -0.12 5.46
N VAL A 130 -8.18 1.20 5.46
CA VAL A 130 -7.13 2.16 5.78
C VAL A 130 -7.62 3.10 6.89
N LYS A 131 -6.72 3.50 7.79
CA LYS A 131 -6.99 4.52 8.79
C LYS A 131 -5.84 5.52 8.89
N HIS A 132 -6.18 6.77 9.19
CA HIS A 132 -5.24 7.81 9.57
C HIS A 132 -5.46 8.14 11.05
N TYR A 133 -4.38 8.24 11.82
CA TYR A 133 -4.43 8.54 13.27
C TYR A 133 -3.77 9.88 13.62
N LEU A 134 -2.48 10.02 13.30
CA LEU A 134 -1.66 11.21 13.53
C LEU A 134 -1.17 11.75 12.19
N SER A 135 -0.68 13.00 12.15
CA SER A 135 -0.34 13.75 10.91
C SER A 135 0.39 12.98 9.82
N ASN A 136 1.21 11.98 10.17
CA ASN A 136 1.99 11.18 9.23
C ASN A 136 1.72 9.66 9.31
N LEU A 137 0.85 9.19 10.21
CA LEU A 137 0.62 7.75 10.45
C LEU A 137 -0.62 7.24 9.71
N VAL A 138 -0.38 6.32 8.77
CA VAL A 138 -1.39 5.53 8.06
C VAL A 138 -1.30 4.08 8.55
N ILE A 139 -2.45 3.45 8.84
CA ILE A 139 -2.54 2.03 9.16
C ILE A 139 -3.27 1.32 8.03
N TYR A 140 -2.58 0.36 7.43
CA TYR A 140 -3.12 -0.53 6.41
C TYR A 140 -3.57 -1.82 7.07
N TYR A 141 -4.82 -2.22 6.84
CA TYR A 141 -5.33 -3.49 7.35
C TYR A 141 -5.42 -4.51 6.23
N TYR A 142 -4.74 -5.64 6.44
CA TYR A 142 -4.78 -6.83 5.61
C TYR A 142 -5.59 -7.92 6.32
N ASP A 143 -5.68 -9.10 5.71
CA ASP A 143 -6.43 -10.22 6.24
C ASP A 143 -5.97 -10.63 7.65
N THR A 144 -4.67 -10.88 7.79
CA THR A 144 -4.06 -11.43 9.01
C THR A 144 -3.15 -10.43 9.72
N SER A 145 -2.91 -9.26 9.15
CA SER A 145 -1.93 -8.30 9.63
C SER A 145 -2.40 -6.86 9.47
N HIS A 146 -1.66 -5.94 10.09
CA HIS A 146 -1.74 -4.53 9.79
C HIS A 146 -0.33 -3.96 9.69
N ILE A 147 -0.15 -3.00 8.79
CA ILE A 147 1.11 -2.29 8.61
C ILE A 147 0.91 -0.87 9.10
N ASN A 148 1.73 -0.47 10.07
CA ASN A 148 1.79 0.91 10.55
C ASN A 148 2.85 1.66 9.76
N PHE A 149 2.45 2.76 9.14
CA PHE A 149 3.31 3.48 8.23
C PHE A 149 3.37 4.97 8.55
N ASN A 150 4.58 5.43 8.83
CA ASN A 150 4.86 6.82 9.08
C ASN A 150 5.55 7.44 7.87
N LEU A 151 4.87 8.34 7.17
CA LEU A 151 5.39 9.06 5.99
C LEU A 151 6.59 9.97 6.32
N LYS A 152 6.82 10.29 7.59
CA LYS A 152 7.88 11.22 8.01
C LYS A 152 9.26 10.73 7.58
N GLY A 153 9.90 11.50 6.69
CA GLY A 153 11.24 11.26 6.19
C GLY A 153 11.33 10.25 5.04
N PHE A 154 10.21 9.83 4.46
CA PHE A 154 10.16 9.16 3.15
C PHE A 154 9.90 10.14 2.01
N VAL A 155 9.38 11.33 2.34
CA VAL A 155 9.08 12.41 1.43
C VAL A 155 9.95 13.60 1.80
N SER A 156 10.37 14.40 0.81
CA SER A 156 11.08 15.66 1.06
C SER A 156 10.26 16.60 1.95
N GLU A 157 10.90 17.39 2.81
CA GLU A 157 10.17 18.36 3.66
C GLU A 157 9.44 19.43 2.84
N GLU A 158 9.89 19.63 1.60
CA GLU A 158 9.31 20.56 0.64
C GLU A 158 8.02 20.00 0.00
N ASN A 159 7.94 18.69 -0.22
CA ASN A 159 6.74 18.04 -0.76
C ASN A 159 5.71 17.74 0.35
N LYS A 160 4.98 18.78 0.77
CA LYS A 160 3.86 18.67 1.74
C LYS A 160 2.59 18.03 1.15
N ALA A 161 2.50 17.92 -0.17
CA ALA A 161 1.33 17.40 -0.86
C ALA A 161 1.22 15.87 -0.69
N LEU A 162 2.34 15.15 -0.72
CA LEU A 162 2.37 13.72 -0.43
C LEU A 162 2.39 13.47 1.10
N ASN A 163 1.19 13.45 1.70
CA ASN A 163 0.99 13.30 3.14
C ASN A 163 0.01 12.15 3.49
N ALA A 164 -0.12 11.85 4.79
CA ALA A 164 -0.90 10.71 5.27
C ALA A 164 -2.40 10.80 4.94
N LYS A 165 -2.95 12.02 4.92
CA LYS A 165 -4.35 12.24 4.58
C LYS A 165 -4.60 11.93 3.10
N ASN A 166 -3.78 12.46 2.21
CA ASN A 166 -3.93 12.22 0.77
C ASN A 166 -3.68 10.74 0.42
N MET A 167 -2.71 10.10 1.08
CA MET A 167 -2.47 8.66 0.96
C MET A 167 -3.71 7.86 1.40
N GLN A 168 -4.30 8.19 2.56
CA GLN A 168 -5.50 7.52 3.06
C GLN A 168 -6.70 7.68 2.11
N GLN A 169 -6.90 8.88 1.55
CA GLN A 169 -7.98 9.13 0.59
C GLN A 169 -7.79 8.31 -0.69
N PHE A 170 -6.59 8.33 -1.26
CA PHE A 170 -6.24 7.53 -2.44
C PHE A 170 -6.49 6.03 -2.22
N LEU A 171 -6.04 5.48 -1.10
CA LEU A 171 -6.25 4.06 -0.80
C LEU A 171 -7.72 3.73 -0.56
N GLN A 172 -8.48 4.64 0.04
CA GLN A 172 -9.91 4.46 0.20
C GLN A 172 -10.60 4.39 -1.17
N GLU A 173 -10.20 5.23 -2.14
CA GLU A 173 -10.71 5.16 -3.51
C GLU A 173 -10.40 3.80 -4.19
N LEU A 174 -9.20 3.25 -3.98
CA LEU A 174 -8.84 1.91 -4.48
C LEU A 174 -9.63 0.78 -3.81
N ILE A 175 -9.90 0.89 -2.51
CA ILE A 175 -10.73 -0.08 -1.77
C ILE A 175 -12.18 -0.01 -2.26
N ASP A 176 -12.73 1.21 -2.38
CA ASP A 176 -14.12 1.45 -2.72
C ASP A 176 -14.45 1.03 -4.16
N CYS A 177 -13.48 1.15 -5.09
CA CYS A 177 -13.67 0.67 -6.45
C CYS A 177 -13.54 -0.85 -6.58
N GLY A 178 -12.96 -1.54 -5.58
CA GLY A 178 -12.81 -2.99 -5.54
C GLY A 178 -11.44 -3.51 -6.00
N TYR A 179 -10.53 -2.63 -6.45
CA TYR A 179 -9.23 -3.01 -7.00
C TYR A 179 -8.38 -3.84 -6.03
N THR A 180 -8.29 -3.40 -4.77
CA THR A 180 -7.47 -4.09 -3.75
C THR A 180 -7.93 -5.52 -3.47
N ARG A 181 -9.24 -5.78 -3.62
CA ARG A 181 -9.86 -7.10 -3.46
C ARG A 181 -9.63 -7.97 -4.67
N ASP A 182 -9.73 -7.42 -5.87
CA ASP A 182 -9.58 -8.19 -7.10
C ASP A 182 -8.15 -8.74 -7.21
N LEU A 183 -7.14 -7.92 -6.91
CA LEU A 183 -5.74 -8.36 -6.78
C LEU A 183 -5.58 -9.50 -5.75
N TYR A 184 -6.38 -9.47 -4.68
CA TYR A 184 -6.34 -10.51 -3.65
C TYR A 184 -6.97 -11.82 -4.13
N LYS A 185 -8.08 -11.74 -4.88
CA LYS A 185 -8.79 -12.92 -5.41
C LYS A 185 -8.02 -13.59 -6.54
N GLU A 186 -7.41 -12.84 -7.45
CA GLU A 186 -6.67 -13.38 -8.60
C GLU A 186 -5.52 -14.29 -8.16
N ASP A 187 -4.68 -13.81 -7.23
CA ASP A 187 -3.57 -14.62 -6.72
C ASP A 187 -4.05 -15.82 -5.90
N ASN A 188 -5.10 -15.67 -5.09
CA ASN A 188 -5.63 -16.81 -4.33
C ASN A 188 -6.28 -17.85 -5.25
N TYR A 189 -6.93 -17.42 -6.33
CA TYR A 189 -7.45 -18.32 -7.34
C TYR A 189 -6.32 -19.11 -8.00
N LEU A 190 -5.20 -18.45 -8.35
CA LEU A 190 -4.03 -19.11 -8.90
C LEU A 190 -3.41 -20.11 -7.90
N GLU A 191 -3.24 -19.72 -6.63
CA GLU A 191 -2.75 -20.61 -5.55
C GLU A 191 -3.68 -21.83 -5.35
N GLU A 192 -5.00 -21.62 -5.35
CA GLU A 192 -5.99 -22.68 -5.25
C GLU A 192 -5.90 -23.62 -6.47
N LEU A 193 -5.78 -23.07 -7.69
CA LEU A 193 -5.59 -23.84 -8.93
C LEU A 193 -4.29 -24.65 -8.91
N TYR A 194 -3.17 -24.06 -8.48
CA TYR A 194 -1.90 -24.77 -8.34
C TYR A 194 -2.01 -25.90 -7.31
N SER A 195 -2.71 -25.68 -6.19
CA SER A 195 -2.94 -26.72 -5.20
C SER A 195 -3.78 -27.88 -5.74
N LEU A 196 -4.78 -27.58 -6.58
CA LEU A 196 -5.63 -28.59 -7.24
C LEU A 196 -4.86 -29.35 -8.33
N ILE A 197 -4.08 -28.65 -9.16
CA ILE A 197 -3.21 -29.25 -10.18
C ILE A 197 -2.18 -30.18 -9.53
N ASN A 198 -1.52 -29.75 -8.45
CA ASN A 198 -0.53 -30.56 -7.76
C ASN A 198 -1.13 -31.76 -7.03
N LYS A 199 -2.39 -31.68 -6.56
CA LYS A 199 -3.14 -32.84 -6.04
C LYS A 199 -3.61 -33.80 -7.14
N SER A 200 -3.73 -33.33 -8.38
CA SER A 200 -4.22 -34.11 -9.52
C SER A 200 -3.12 -34.84 -10.31
N LYS A 201 -1.84 -34.55 -10.03
CA LYS A 201 -0.74 -35.34 -10.59
C LYS A 201 -0.63 -36.66 -9.83
N PRO A 202 -0.82 -37.82 -10.47
CA PRO A 202 -0.52 -39.10 -9.84
C PRO A 202 0.99 -39.22 -9.62
N GLU A 203 1.39 -39.83 -8.50
CA GLU A 203 2.76 -40.25 -8.22
C GLU A 203 3.31 -41.19 -9.31
#